data_AF-A0A530LGM6-F1
#
_entry.id   AF-A0A530LGM6-F1
#
_cell.length_a   1.000
_cell.length_b   1.000
_cell.length_c   1.000
_cell.angle_alpha   90.00
_cell.angle_beta   90.00
_cell.angle_gamma   90.00
#
_symmetry.space_group_name_H-M   'P 1'
#
loop_
_entity.id
_entity.type
_entity.pdbx_description
1 polymer ?
#
loop_
_entity_poly.entity_id
_entity_poly.type
_entity_poly.pdbx_seq_one_letter_code
_entity_poly.pdbx_strand_id
1 'polypeptide(L)' 'MCNLYNITTSQEAIRQWTRALRDILGNLEPSIDIYPNQPGPVVRNAPDGERELASLL' A
#
# COMPACT_ATOMS: atom_id res chain seq x y z
N MET A 1 18.62 1.46 11.43
CA MET A 1 17.15 1.65 11.45
C MET A 1 16.76 2.47 10.24
N CYS A 2 16.08 1.86 9.25
CA CYS A 2 15.52 2.58 8.11
C CYS A 2 14.07 2.97 8.46
N ASN A 3 13.88 4.22 8.90
CA ASN A 3 12.58 4.74 9.32
C ASN A 3 11.97 5.68 8.27
N LEU A 4 12.61 5.82 7.11
CA LEU A 4 12.15 6.64 6.01
C LEU A 4 12.31 5.84 4.72
N TYR A 5 11.22 5.72 3.98
CA TYR A 5 11.23 5.13 2.65
C TYR A 5 10.26 5.89 1.75
N ASN A 6 10.69 6.09 0.51
CA ASN A 6 9.87 6.69 -0.53
C ASN A 6 9.24 5.57 -1.34
N ILE A 7 7.92 5.61 -1.52
CA ILE A 7 7.24 4.76 -2.50
C ILE A 7 7.08 5.56 -3.78
N THR A 8 7.81 5.16 -4.83
CA THR A 8 7.71 5.73 -6.19
C THR A 8 6.86 4.87 -7.14
N THR A 9 6.26 3.81 -6.61
CA THR A 9 5.52 2.82 -7.40
C THR A 9 4.05 3.19 -7.47
N SER A 10 3.47 3.14 -8.68
CA SER A 10 2.05 3.43 -8.87
C SER A 10 1.15 2.34 -8.25
N GLN A 11 -0.07 2.73 -7.88
CA GLN A 11 -1.05 1.82 -7.29
C GLN A 11 -1.36 0.63 -8.19
N GLU A 12 -1.41 0.84 -9.50
CA GLU A 12 -1.63 -0.23 -10.48
C GLU A 12 -0.48 -1.23 -10.51
N ALA A 13 0.78 -0.76 -10.43
CA ALA A 13 1.94 -1.64 -10.36
C ALA A 13 1.94 -2.47 -9.07
N ILE A 14 1.56 -1.89 -7.93
CA ILE A 14 1.40 -2.63 -6.67
C ILE A 14 0.28 -3.68 -6.80
N ARG A 15 -0.86 -3.33 -7.39
CA ARG A 15 -1.98 -4.25 -7.64
C ARG A 15 -1.56 -5.41 -8.55
N GLN A 16 -0.88 -5.13 -9.66
CA GLN A 16 -0.39 -6.16 -10.58
C GLN A 16 0.64 -7.07 -9.92
N TRP A 17 1.57 -6.50 -9.14
CA TRP A 17 2.62 -7.26 -8.48
C TRP A 17 2.08 -8.17 -7.38
N THR A 18 1.21 -7.63 -6.52
CA THR A 18 0.66 -8.37 -5.38
C THR A 18 -0.59 -9.16 -5.71
N ARG A 19 -1.16 -8.98 -6.91
CA ARG A 19 -2.47 -9.52 -7.31
C ARG A 19 -3.56 -9.18 -6.30
N ALA A 20 -3.48 -7.97 -5.74
CA ALA A 20 -4.51 -7.44 -4.86
C ALA A 20 -5.77 -7.19 -5.68
N LEU A 21 -6.85 -7.90 -5.33
CA LEU A 21 -8.14 -7.84 -6.02
C LEU A 21 -8.98 -6.66 -5.53
N ARG A 22 -8.77 -6.27 -4.26
CA ARG A 22 -9.50 -5.20 -3.61
C ARG A 22 -8.55 -4.07 -3.27
N ASP A 23 -8.89 -2.88 -3.72
CA ASP A 23 -8.11 -1.68 -3.49
C ASP A 23 -8.95 -0.73 -2.63
N ILE A 24 -8.68 -0.73 -1.33
CA ILE A 24 -9.34 0.13 -0.35
C ILE A 24 -8.46 1.31 0.06
N LEU A 25 -7.26 1.39 -0.52
CA LEU A 25 -6.28 2.45 -0.27
C LEU A 25 -6.78 3.83 -0.75
N GLY A 26 -7.59 3.88 -1.82
CA GLY A 26 -8.06 5.13 -2.41
C GLY A 26 -7.08 5.65 -3.46
N ASN A 27 -6.60 6.89 -3.32
CA ASN A 27 -5.62 7.49 -4.24
C ASN A 27 -4.20 7.37 -3.68
N LEU A 28 -3.35 6.55 -4.31
CA LEU A 28 -1.92 6.52 -3.98
C LEU A 28 -1.20 7.61 -4.76
N GLU A 29 -0.56 8.54 -4.06
CA GLU A 29 0.31 9.52 -4.70
C GLU A 29 1.53 8.82 -5.33
N PRO A 30 1.96 9.20 -6.54
CA PRO A 30 3.02 8.51 -7.26
C PRO A 30 4.40 8.61 -6.58
N SER A 31 4.58 9.59 -5.70
CA SER A 31 5.74 9.72 -4.81
C SER A 31 5.26 10.13 -3.43
N ILE A 32 5.37 9.22 -2.46
CA ILE A 32 5.06 9.51 -1.05
C ILE A 32 6.24 9.12 -0.16
N ASP A 33 6.63 10.06 0.69
CA ASP A 33 7.58 9.85 1.79
C ASP A 33 6.82 9.30 3.00
N ILE A 34 7.16 8.08 3.42
CA ILE A 34 6.56 7.45 4.59
C ILE A 34 7.46 7.64 5.81
N TYR A 35 6.91 8.30 6.82
CA TYR A 35 7.52 8.54 8.14
C TYR A 35 6.91 7.61 9.20
N PRO A 36 7.59 7.37 10.33
CA PRO A 36 7.01 6.59 11.42
C PRO A 36 5.76 7.28 11.98
N ASN A 37 4.70 6.49 12.25
CA ASN A 37 3.36 6.95 12.63
C ASN A 37 2.58 7.70 11.54
N GLN A 38 2.89 7.46 10.26
CA GLN A 38 2.09 7.93 9.13
C GLN A 38 1.43 6.75 8.41
N PRO A 39 0.19 6.89 7.93
CA PRO A 39 -0.45 5.80 7.18
C PRO A 39 0.32 5.51 5.89
N GLY A 40 0.66 4.25 5.67
CA GLY A 40 1.34 3.75 4.49
C GLY A 40 0.54 2.66 3.78
N PRO A 41 0.78 2.45 2.47
CA PRO A 41 0.14 1.39 1.72
C PRO A 41 0.66 0.01 2.17
N VAL A 42 -0.27 -0.84 2.58
CA VAL A 42 -0.02 -2.21 3.04
C VAL A 42 -0.93 -3.16 2.29
N VAL A 43 -0.36 -4.21 1.71
CA VAL A 43 -1.14 -5.33 1.19
C VAL A 43 -1.36 -6.35 2.30
N ARG A 44 -2.63 -6.64 2.59
CA ARG A 44 -3.02 -7.63 3.59
C ARG A 44 -4.02 -8.62 3.01
N ASN A 45 -4.12 -9.80 3.62
CA ASN A 45 -5.20 -10.73 3.30
C ASN A 45 -6.44 -10.35 4.12
N ALA A 46 -7.57 -10.14 3.43
CA ALA A 46 -8.88 -10.02 4.04
C ALA A 46 -9.27 -11.30 4.78
N PRO A 47 -10.20 -11.21 5.75
CA PRO A 47 -10.82 -12.40 6.34
C PRO A 47 -11.55 -13.28 5.30
N ASP A 48 -11.90 -12.73 4.14
CA ASP A 48 -12.51 -13.43 3.01
C ASP A 48 -11.50 -14.25 2.18
N GLY A 49 -10.19 -14.10 2.46
CA GLY A 49 -9.10 -14.76 1.74
C GLY A 49 -8.57 -13.99 0.52
N GLU A 50 -9.22 -12.89 0.15
CA GLU A 50 -8.76 -11.98 -0.91
C GLU A 50 -7.63 -11.07 -0.43
N ARG A 51 -6.72 -10.70 -1.33
CA ARG A 51 -5.67 -9.69 -1.04
C ARG A 51 -6.24 -8.31 -1.25
N GLU A 52 -6.10 -7.46 -0.23
CA GLU A 52 -6.52 -6.06 -0.30
C GLU A 52 -5.34 -5.10 -0.08
N LEU A 53 -5.28 -4.05 -0.88
CA LEU A 53 -4.38 -2.92 -0.65
C LEU A 53 -5.08 -1.90 0.25
N ALA A 54 -4.53 -1.66 1.44
CA ALA A 54 -5.12 -0.81 2.48
C ALA A 54 -4.10 0.18 3.04
N SER A 55 -4.55 1.33 3.51
CA SER A 55 -3.69 2.31 4.17
C SER A 55 -3.72 2.04 5.67
N LEU A 56 -2.58 1.68 6.26
CA LEU A 56 -2.45 1.35 7.68
C LEU A 56 -1.36 2.20 8.32
N LEU A 57 -1.58 2.56 9.59
CA LEU A 57 -0.65 3.32 10.43
C LEU A 57 0.25 2.40 11.25
#